data_AF-A0A062VR23-F1
#
_entry.id   AF-A0A062VR23-F1
#
_cell.length_a   1.000
_cell.length_b   1.000
_cell.length_c   1.000
_cell.angle_alpha   90.00
_cell.angle_beta   90.00
_cell.angle_gamma   90.00
#
_symmetry.space_group_name_H-M   'P 1'
#
loop_
_entity.id
_entity.type
_entity.pdbx_description
1 polymer ?
#
loop_
_entity_poly.entity_id
_entity_poly.type
_entity_poly.pdbx_seq_one_letter_code
_entity_poly.pdbx_strand_id
1 'polypeptide(L)'
;MGVVSRFVVIVGGCLVLMFNTESIIELLEPLWTLVMTQPEAALKHGAVLVMAISMFWFVCRLVFGPRHYAVHPRPIATGAFAARTADPPVGPELERFARHEAAHAVAAIVLGMTAVTADIHAVGDRGGRVTYEPDEDLTMHEQSFDALVFGFAGQVADHRAGHFDQGSMSDMELQQLRMMTIIATGQRPERHAGPLTVEALIESTRTEAELLLTQHAVAHERITEGLIVDRALNDQRLRELAESVNH
;
A
#
# COMPACT_ATOMS: atom_id res chain seq x y z
N MET A 1 -50.57 20.24 1.72
CA MET A 1 -49.32 20.04 0.95
C MET A 1 -49.05 18.54 0.82
N GLY A 2 -48.90 18.06 -0.43
CA GLY A 2 -48.61 16.64 -0.70
C GLY A 2 -47.22 16.22 -0.24
N VAL A 3 -47.01 14.91 -0.04
CA VAL A 3 -45.75 14.31 0.46
C VAL A 3 -44.54 14.75 -0.37
N VAL A 4 -44.70 14.84 -1.69
CA VAL A 4 -43.65 15.30 -2.62
C VAL A 4 -43.28 16.78 -2.40
N SER A 5 -44.28 17.63 -2.14
CA SER A 5 -44.06 19.06 -1.87
C SER A 5 -43.33 19.26 -0.53
N ARG A 6 -43.61 18.43 0.48
CA ARG A 6 -42.88 18.44 1.75
C ARG A 6 -41.42 18.00 1.57
N PHE A 7 -41.18 16.99 0.74
CA PHE A 7 -39.84 16.48 0.47
C PHE A 7 -38.96 17.52 -0.24
N VAL A 8 -39.49 18.22 -1.25
CA VAL A 8 -38.75 19.28 -1.97
C VAL A 8 -38.42 20.46 -1.06
N VAL A 9 -39.33 20.85 -0.17
CA VAL A 9 -39.07 21.93 0.80
C VAL A 9 -38.00 21.53 1.82
N ILE A 10 -38.01 20.29 2.30
CA ILE A 10 -36.99 19.78 3.23
C ILE A 10 -35.62 19.74 2.55
N VAL A 11 -35.51 19.16 1.36
CA VAL A 11 -34.24 19.02 0.64
C VAL A 11 -33.71 20.39 0.19
N GLY A 12 -34.58 21.27 -0.31
CA GLY A 12 -34.22 22.65 -0.67
C GLY A 12 -33.75 23.46 0.55
N GLY A 13 -34.42 23.32 1.69
CA GLY A 13 -34.02 23.95 2.95
C GLY A 13 -32.67 23.44 3.46
N CYS A 14 -32.41 22.13 3.39
CA CYS A 14 -31.12 21.54 3.77
C CYS A 14 -29.97 22.03 2.88
N LEU A 15 -30.21 22.22 1.57
CA LEU A 15 -29.21 22.77 0.66
C LEU A 15 -28.89 24.23 0.97
N VAL A 16 -29.90 25.06 1.27
CA VAL A 16 -29.68 26.47 1.66
C VAL A 16 -28.91 26.57 2.98
N LEU A 17 -29.23 25.70 3.95
CA LEU A 17 -28.54 25.65 5.24
C LEU A 17 -27.06 25.21 5.12
N MET A 18 -26.70 24.40 4.14
CA MET A 18 -25.30 23.99 3.93
C MET A 18 -24.39 25.14 3.45
N PHE A 19 -24.94 26.20 2.85
CA PHE A 19 -24.16 27.29 2.26
C PHE A 19 -24.26 28.62 3.00
N ASN A 20 -25.03 28.71 4.08
CA ASN A 20 -25.16 29.95 4.85
C ASN A 20 -25.23 29.69 6.37
N THR A 21 -24.10 29.89 7.06
CA THR A 21 -23.93 29.64 8.50
C THR A 21 -24.79 30.53 9.40
N GLU A 22 -25.15 31.74 8.96
CA GLU A 22 -26.04 32.63 9.72
C GLU A 22 -27.48 32.08 9.76
N SER A 23 -27.94 31.46 8.68
CA SER A 23 -29.28 30.87 8.58
C SER A 23 -29.48 29.63 9.47
N ILE A 24 -28.39 28.98 9.92
CA ILE A 24 -28.47 27.83 10.82
C ILE A 24 -28.89 28.25 12.22
N ILE A 25 -28.40 29.39 12.71
CA ILE A 25 -28.65 29.86 14.07
C ILE A 25 -30.11 30.31 14.22
N GLU A 26 -30.65 31.06 13.25
CA GLU A 26 -32.06 31.49 13.23
C GLU A 26 -33.04 30.31 13.16
N LEU A 27 -32.65 29.21 12.52
CA LEU A 27 -33.49 28.02 12.40
C LEU A 27 -33.46 27.14 13.66
N LEU A 28 -32.36 27.17 14.42
CA LEU A 28 -32.18 26.40 15.65
C LEU A 28 -32.86 27.05 16.86
N GLU A 29 -33.06 28.37 16.87
CA GLU A 29 -33.71 29.09 17.96
C GLU A 29 -35.14 28.62 18.26
N PRO A 30 -36.08 28.51 17.28
CA PRO A 30 -37.43 28.01 17.52
C PRO A 30 -37.46 26.52 17.89
N LEU A 31 -36.51 25.72 17.38
CA LEU A 31 -36.34 24.31 17.77
C LEU A 31 -35.89 24.20 19.22
N TRP A 32 -34.96 25.05 19.66
CA TRP A 32 -34.50 25.13 21.04
C TRP A 32 -35.64 25.54 21.98
N THR A 33 -36.46 26.53 21.60
CA THR A 33 -37.62 26.93 22.41
C THR A 33 -38.66 25.82 22.50
N LEU A 34 -38.91 25.08 21.41
CA LEU A 34 -39.85 23.95 21.41
C LEU A 34 -39.37 22.78 22.28
N VAL A 35 -38.07 22.45 22.24
CA VAL A 35 -37.46 21.44 23.11
C VAL A 35 -37.59 21.81 24.59
N MET A 36 -37.37 23.09 24.93
CA MET A 36 -37.40 23.55 26.31
C MET A 36 -38.83 23.70 26.87
N THR A 37 -39.83 23.94 26.01
CA THR A 37 -41.22 24.19 26.44
C THR A 37 -42.14 22.98 26.35
N GLN A 38 -41.87 22.03 25.44
CA GLN A 38 -42.71 20.84 25.21
C GLN A 38 -41.86 19.58 24.96
N PRO A 39 -41.18 19.06 25.99
CA PRO A 39 -40.19 17.99 25.84
C PRO A 39 -40.79 16.67 25.29
N GLU A 40 -42.04 16.36 25.60
CA GLU A 40 -42.70 15.13 25.12
C GLU A 40 -43.01 15.18 23.61
N ALA A 41 -43.38 16.36 23.09
CA ALA A 41 -43.60 16.57 21.65
C ALA A 41 -42.26 16.61 20.90
N ALA A 42 -41.24 17.23 21.50
CA ALA A 42 -39.89 17.26 20.98
C ALA A 42 -39.26 15.86 20.90
N LEU A 43 -39.53 14.97 21.85
CA LEU A 43 -39.09 13.56 21.80
C LEU A 43 -39.76 12.79 20.65
N LYS A 44 -41.07 12.93 20.49
CA LYS A 44 -41.82 12.22 19.43
C LYS A 44 -41.44 12.68 18.02
N HIS A 45 -41.27 13.98 17.82
CA HIS A 45 -40.96 14.54 16.50
C HIS A 45 -39.46 14.65 16.23
N GLY A 46 -38.65 14.81 17.27
CA GLY A 46 -37.18 14.88 17.19
C GLY A 46 -36.57 13.58 16.71
N ALA A 47 -37.09 12.42 17.14
CA ALA A 47 -36.63 11.13 16.64
C ALA A 47 -36.85 10.99 15.12
N VAL A 48 -38.00 11.48 14.62
CA VAL A 48 -38.32 11.47 13.18
C VAL A 48 -37.41 12.42 12.40
N LEU A 49 -37.12 13.59 12.96
CA LEU A 49 -36.22 14.58 12.35
C LEU A 49 -34.77 14.06 12.30
N VAL A 50 -34.25 13.52 13.40
CA VAL A 50 -32.90 12.92 13.46
C VAL A 50 -32.79 11.77 12.47
N MET A 51 -33.80 10.91 12.40
CA MET A 51 -33.83 9.82 11.42
C MET A 51 -33.85 10.34 9.98
N ALA A 52 -34.65 11.38 9.68
CA ALA A 52 -34.71 11.99 8.35
C ALA A 52 -33.38 12.65 7.95
N ILE A 53 -32.74 13.39 8.88
CA ILE A 53 -31.43 14.02 8.66
C ILE A 53 -30.35 12.93 8.50
N SER A 54 -30.38 11.88 9.31
CA SER A 54 -29.43 10.75 9.21
C SER A 54 -29.59 9.99 7.89
N MET A 55 -30.83 9.74 7.46
CA MET A 55 -31.12 9.10 6.19
C MET A 55 -30.71 9.99 5.01
N PHE A 56 -30.98 11.29 5.07
CA PHE A 56 -30.52 12.26 4.07
C PHE A 56 -28.99 12.29 4.00
N TRP A 57 -28.30 12.35 5.13
CA TRP A 57 -26.84 12.31 5.19
C TRP A 57 -26.28 11.00 4.62
N PHE A 58 -26.93 9.87 4.89
CA PHE A 58 -26.54 8.58 4.33
C PHE A 58 -26.72 8.53 2.80
N VAL A 59 -27.83 9.05 2.28
CA VAL A 59 -28.05 9.14 0.83
C VAL A 59 -27.07 10.12 0.17
N CYS A 60 -26.82 11.28 0.79
CA CYS A 60 -25.80 12.22 0.33
C CYS A 60 -24.41 11.58 0.34
N ARG A 61 -24.07 10.75 1.34
CA ARG A 61 -22.82 10.00 1.36
C ARG A 61 -22.75 8.93 0.26
N LEU A 62 -23.86 8.31 -0.12
CA LEU A 62 -23.89 7.35 -1.23
C LEU A 62 -23.74 8.02 -2.61
N VAL A 63 -24.31 9.21 -2.78
CA VAL A 63 -24.33 9.92 -4.08
C VAL A 63 -23.12 10.86 -4.26
N PHE A 64 -22.73 11.55 -3.18
CA PHE A 64 -21.71 12.61 -3.16
C PHE A 64 -20.63 12.41 -2.10
N GLY A 65 -20.75 11.38 -1.25
CA GLY A 65 -19.65 11.01 -0.37
C GLY A 65 -18.40 10.78 -1.21
N PRO A 66 -17.21 10.91 -0.60
CA PRO A 66 -15.96 10.87 -1.33
C PRO A 66 -15.99 9.66 -2.26
N ARG A 67 -16.06 9.93 -3.57
CA ARG A 67 -15.56 8.97 -4.55
C ARG A 67 -14.12 8.83 -4.13
N HIS A 68 -13.85 7.77 -3.38
CA HIS A 68 -12.50 7.41 -3.02
C HIS A 68 -11.75 7.34 -4.35
N TYR A 69 -10.95 8.37 -4.65
CA TYR A 69 -9.65 8.09 -5.21
C TYR A 69 -9.02 7.20 -4.15
N ALA A 70 -9.16 5.89 -4.36
CA ALA A 70 -8.66 4.90 -3.46
C ALA A 70 -7.14 4.97 -3.51
N VAL A 71 -6.55 5.85 -2.72
CA VAL A 71 -5.32 5.49 -2.04
C VAL A 71 -5.79 4.46 -1.02
N HIS A 72 -5.74 3.19 -1.40
CA HIS A 72 -6.02 2.09 -0.49
C HIS A 72 -5.00 2.15 0.65
N PRO A 73 -5.39 2.38 1.92
CA PRO A 73 -4.66 1.74 3.00
C PRO A 73 -4.99 0.26 2.83
N ARG A 74 -4.08 -0.55 2.25
CA ARG A 74 -4.28 -1.99 2.29
C ARG A 74 -4.21 -2.40 3.77
N PRO A 75 -5.28 -2.98 4.33
CA PRO A 75 -5.17 -3.67 5.60
C PRO A 75 -4.20 -4.83 5.41
N ILE A 76 -3.56 -5.29 6.49
CA ILE A 76 -3.00 -6.63 6.55
C ILE A 76 -4.07 -7.57 6.01
N ALA A 77 -3.81 -8.16 4.84
CA ALA A 77 -4.84 -8.77 4.01
C ALA A 77 -5.26 -10.13 4.56
N THR A 78 -6.14 -10.15 5.55
CA THR A 78 -7.10 -11.25 5.73
C THR A 78 -8.26 -11.02 4.77
N GLY A 79 -8.05 -11.35 3.50
CA GLY A 79 -9.06 -11.25 2.46
C GLY A 79 -8.82 -12.33 1.43
N ALA A 80 -9.62 -13.39 1.51
CA ALA A 80 -9.70 -14.45 0.52
C ALA A 80 -10.09 -13.87 -0.84
N PHE A 81 -9.11 -13.45 -1.63
CA PHE A 81 -9.23 -13.57 -3.07
C PHE A 81 -9.34 -15.06 -3.34
N ALA A 82 -10.38 -15.47 -4.07
CA ALA A 82 -10.46 -16.80 -4.62
C ALA A 82 -9.22 -16.99 -5.51
N ALA A 83 -8.15 -17.50 -4.90
CA ALA A 83 -6.95 -17.90 -5.59
C ALA A 83 -7.42 -18.93 -6.61
N ARG A 84 -7.43 -18.54 -7.88
CA ARG A 84 -7.21 -19.55 -8.90
C ARG A 84 -5.83 -20.09 -8.54
N THR A 85 -5.82 -21.29 -8.00
CA THR A 85 -4.60 -22.10 -7.91
C THR A 85 -4.16 -22.28 -9.35
N ALA A 86 -3.31 -21.37 -9.82
CA ALA A 86 -2.54 -21.62 -11.01
C ALA A 86 -1.62 -22.79 -10.67
N ASP A 87 -1.36 -23.65 -11.66
CA ASP A 87 -0.40 -24.73 -11.46
C ASP A 87 0.94 -24.13 -10.99
N PRO A 88 1.64 -24.78 -10.06
CA PRO A 88 2.92 -24.29 -9.58
C PRO A 88 3.85 -24.08 -10.77
N PRO A 89 4.66 -23.02 -10.77
CA PRO A 89 5.50 -22.70 -11.91
C PRO A 89 6.53 -23.82 -12.09
N VAL A 90 6.73 -24.22 -13.35
CA VAL A 90 7.65 -25.27 -13.76
C VAL A 90 8.56 -24.78 -14.88
N GLY A 91 9.76 -25.35 -14.96
CA GLY A 91 10.70 -25.06 -16.04
C GLY A 91 11.15 -23.59 -16.06
N PRO A 92 11.20 -22.92 -17.23
CA PRO A 92 11.78 -21.57 -17.35
C PRO A 92 11.07 -20.49 -16.51
N GLU A 93 9.78 -20.63 -16.27
CA GLU A 93 9.01 -19.66 -15.48
C GLU A 93 9.36 -19.74 -14.00
N LEU A 94 9.58 -20.95 -13.49
CA LEU A 94 10.09 -21.15 -12.15
C LEU A 94 11.45 -20.50 -11.97
N GLU A 95 12.37 -20.71 -12.92
CA GLU A 95 13.70 -20.14 -12.84
C GLU A 95 13.63 -18.60 -12.82
N ARG A 96 12.76 -18.00 -13.64
CA ARG A 96 12.51 -16.56 -13.63
C ARG A 96 12.04 -16.09 -12.26
N PHE A 97 11.00 -16.71 -11.70
CA PHE A 97 10.49 -16.33 -10.38
C PHE A 97 11.52 -16.54 -9.27
N ALA A 98 12.26 -17.65 -9.28
CA ALA A 98 13.31 -17.91 -8.32
C ALA A 98 14.40 -16.83 -8.37
N ARG A 99 14.81 -16.44 -9.57
CA ARG A 99 15.83 -15.40 -9.77
C ARG A 99 15.33 -14.03 -9.31
N HIS A 100 14.06 -13.72 -9.54
CA HIS A 100 13.41 -12.50 -9.09
C HIS A 100 13.37 -12.43 -7.55
N GLU A 101 12.81 -13.45 -6.89
CA GLU A 101 12.72 -13.49 -5.42
C GLU A 101 14.10 -13.58 -4.76
N ALA A 102 15.06 -14.28 -5.37
CA ALA A 102 16.44 -14.31 -4.89
C ALA A 102 17.08 -12.91 -4.89
N ALA A 103 16.75 -12.05 -5.85
CA ALA A 103 17.28 -10.69 -5.89
C ALA A 103 16.75 -9.86 -4.71
N HIS A 104 15.46 -9.99 -4.38
CA HIS A 104 14.88 -9.39 -3.18
C HIS A 104 15.53 -9.91 -1.90
N ALA A 105 15.74 -11.21 -1.79
CA ALA A 105 16.37 -11.82 -0.62
C ALA A 105 17.81 -11.34 -0.41
N VAL A 106 18.62 -11.29 -1.48
CA VAL A 106 20.00 -10.76 -1.43
C VAL A 106 19.99 -9.29 -1.02
N ALA A 107 19.11 -8.47 -1.60
CA ALA A 107 18.99 -7.06 -1.22
C ALA A 107 18.64 -6.92 0.26
N ALA A 108 17.63 -7.64 0.76
CA ALA A 108 17.24 -7.59 2.17
C ALA A 108 18.41 -7.93 3.12
N ILE A 109 19.15 -9.00 2.83
CA ILE A 109 20.29 -9.44 3.67
C ILE A 109 21.41 -8.40 3.67
N VAL A 110 21.79 -7.89 2.49
CA VAL A 110 22.91 -6.95 2.36
C VAL A 110 22.59 -5.59 2.97
N LEU A 111 21.32 -5.16 2.93
CA LEU A 111 20.85 -3.92 3.54
C LEU A 111 20.60 -4.05 5.06
N GLY A 112 20.99 -5.18 5.67
CA GLY A 112 20.89 -5.37 7.12
C GLY A 112 19.50 -5.73 7.65
N MET A 113 18.53 -6.01 6.76
CA MET A 113 17.17 -6.38 7.17
C MET A 113 17.15 -7.75 7.87
N THR A 114 16.21 -7.93 8.79
CA THR A 114 16.07 -9.14 9.61
C THR A 114 14.83 -9.95 9.23
N ALA A 115 14.72 -11.17 9.79
CA ALA A 115 13.58 -12.06 9.60
C ALA A 115 13.21 -12.28 8.12
N VAL A 116 14.22 -12.43 7.26
CA VAL A 116 14.04 -12.53 5.82
C VAL A 116 13.49 -13.92 5.49
N THR A 117 12.40 -14.02 4.74
CA THR A 117 11.93 -15.29 4.20
C THR A 117 11.57 -15.13 2.74
N ALA A 118 11.81 -16.15 1.94
CA ALA A 118 11.54 -16.13 0.51
C ALA A 118 10.79 -17.39 0.11
N ASP A 119 9.74 -17.26 -0.69
CA ASP A 119 9.00 -18.38 -1.24
C ASP A 119 8.52 -18.13 -2.67
N ILE A 120 8.33 -19.22 -3.41
CA ILE A 120 7.79 -19.23 -4.77
C ILE A 120 6.41 -19.87 -4.71
N HIS A 121 5.40 -19.12 -5.13
CA HIS A 121 4.02 -19.58 -5.23
C HIS A 121 3.36 -19.02 -6.49
N ALA A 122 2.45 -19.76 -7.12
CA ALA A 122 1.59 -19.22 -8.17
C ALA A 122 0.24 -18.85 -7.57
N VAL A 123 0.08 -17.59 -7.15
CA VAL A 123 -1.21 -17.07 -6.64
C VAL A 123 -1.65 -15.91 -7.51
N GLY A 124 -2.59 -16.16 -8.43
CA GLY A 124 -2.99 -15.18 -9.43
C GLY A 124 -1.82 -14.82 -10.34
N ASP A 125 -1.51 -13.52 -10.45
CA ASP A 125 -0.40 -13.00 -11.27
C ASP A 125 0.94 -12.91 -10.51
N ARG A 126 1.03 -13.48 -9.29
CA ARG A 126 2.24 -13.45 -8.45
C ARG A 126 2.98 -14.77 -8.51
N GLY A 127 4.30 -14.69 -8.71
CA GLY A 127 5.22 -15.83 -8.79
C GLY A 127 5.96 -16.18 -7.49
N GLY A 128 5.92 -15.31 -6.49
CA GLY A 128 6.60 -15.52 -5.21
C GLY A 128 6.41 -14.36 -4.25
N ARG A 129 7.17 -14.41 -3.16
CA ARG A 129 7.22 -13.35 -2.15
C ARG A 129 8.51 -13.42 -1.34
N VAL A 130 9.06 -12.24 -1.04
CA VAL A 130 10.01 -12.04 0.07
C VAL A 130 9.37 -11.19 1.16
N THR A 131 9.56 -11.58 2.42
CA THR A 131 9.23 -10.76 3.60
C THR A 131 10.47 -10.49 4.42
N TYR A 132 10.46 -9.38 5.16
CA TYR A 132 11.56 -8.92 6.00
C TYR A 132 11.02 -7.99 7.09
N GLU A 133 11.83 -7.78 8.12
CA GLU A 133 11.69 -6.70 9.10
C GLU A 133 12.74 -5.60 8.80
N PRO A 134 12.35 -4.32 8.76
CA PRO A 134 13.30 -3.22 8.57
C PRO A 134 14.34 -3.17 9.70
N ASP A 135 15.51 -2.61 9.41
CA ASP A 135 16.49 -2.28 10.45
C ASP A 135 15.93 -1.17 11.36
N GLU A 136 15.72 -1.50 12.64
CA GLU A 136 15.14 -0.59 13.63
C GLU A 136 16.10 0.54 14.04
N ASP A 137 17.40 0.37 13.83
CA ASP A 137 18.41 1.38 14.17
C ASP A 137 18.45 2.53 13.14
N LEU A 138 17.87 2.32 11.95
CA LEU A 138 17.80 3.31 10.89
C LEU A 138 16.64 4.30 11.07
N THR A 139 16.83 5.51 10.56
CA THR A 139 15.74 6.50 10.49
C THR A 139 14.69 6.08 9.46
N MET A 140 13.48 6.63 9.56
CA MET A 140 12.40 6.29 8.62
C MET A 140 12.73 6.58 7.14
N HIS A 141 13.52 7.62 6.85
CA HIS A 141 13.91 7.94 5.47
C HIS A 141 15.00 6.99 4.94
N GLU A 142 15.93 6.57 5.79
CA GLU A 142 16.91 5.51 5.45
C GLU A 142 16.20 4.18 5.21
N GLN A 143 15.32 3.75 6.12
CA GLN A 143 14.51 2.54 5.95
C GLN A 143 13.64 2.60 4.67
N SER A 144 13.13 3.78 4.33
CA SER A 144 12.36 3.97 3.10
C SER A 144 13.24 3.83 1.87
N PHE A 145 14.48 4.31 1.92
CA PHE A 145 15.44 4.18 0.83
C PHE A 145 15.91 2.74 0.65
N ASP A 146 16.21 2.02 1.74
CA ASP A 146 16.52 0.59 1.69
C ASP A 146 15.40 -0.23 1.08
N ALA A 147 14.16 0.08 1.44
CA ALA A 147 13.02 -0.60 0.87
C ALA A 147 12.79 -0.27 -0.62
N LEU A 148 13.22 0.91 -1.10
CA LEU A 148 13.27 1.21 -2.53
C LEU A 148 14.31 0.34 -3.24
N VAL A 149 15.54 0.26 -2.72
CA VAL A 149 16.60 -0.59 -3.27
C VAL A 149 16.14 -2.05 -3.30
N PHE A 150 15.57 -2.55 -2.20
CA PHE A 150 14.92 -3.85 -2.13
C PHE A 150 13.86 -4.02 -3.23
N GLY A 151 12.96 -3.05 -3.39
CA GLY A 151 11.87 -3.11 -4.36
C GLY A 151 12.32 -3.15 -5.81
N PHE A 152 13.42 -2.48 -6.14
CA PHE A 152 13.98 -2.48 -7.49
C PHE A 152 14.84 -3.71 -7.79
N ALA A 153 15.30 -4.46 -6.78
CA ALA A 153 16.19 -5.60 -6.98
C ALA A 153 15.59 -6.68 -7.89
N GLY A 154 14.34 -7.08 -7.68
CA GLY A 154 13.64 -8.05 -8.54
C GLY A 154 13.54 -7.58 -10.00
N GLN A 155 13.11 -6.33 -10.22
CA GLN A 155 13.04 -5.74 -11.56
C GLN A 155 14.41 -5.66 -12.24
N VAL A 156 15.46 -5.30 -11.50
CA VAL A 156 16.83 -5.26 -12.02
C VAL A 156 17.27 -6.65 -12.49
N ALA A 157 16.98 -7.70 -11.71
CA ALA A 157 17.30 -9.07 -12.09
C ALA A 157 16.56 -9.51 -13.37
N ASP A 158 15.27 -9.18 -13.49
CA ASP A 158 14.48 -9.49 -14.69
C ASP A 158 15.02 -8.75 -15.93
N HIS A 159 15.29 -7.46 -15.81
CA HIS A 159 15.82 -6.64 -16.90
C HIS A 159 17.19 -7.15 -17.37
N ARG A 160 18.07 -7.59 -16.46
CA ARG A 160 19.37 -8.21 -16.80
C ARG A 160 19.22 -9.50 -17.61
N ALA A 161 18.14 -10.24 -17.36
CA ALA A 161 17.78 -11.44 -18.12
C ALA A 161 16.99 -11.13 -19.42
N GLY A 162 16.72 -9.85 -19.72
CA GLY A 162 15.96 -9.42 -20.89
C GLY A 162 14.45 -9.61 -20.76
N HIS A 163 13.94 -9.76 -19.53
CA HIS A 163 12.51 -9.88 -19.25
C HIS A 163 11.92 -8.51 -18.91
N PHE A 164 10.91 -8.10 -19.67
CA PHE A 164 10.23 -6.83 -19.52
C PHE A 164 8.72 -7.07 -19.50
N ASP A 165 8.17 -7.37 -18.32
CA ASP A 165 6.75 -7.66 -18.14
C ASP A 165 6.18 -6.92 -16.91
N GLN A 166 4.94 -7.24 -16.54
CA GLN A 166 4.21 -6.59 -15.44
C GLN A 166 4.40 -7.32 -14.09
N GLY A 167 5.30 -8.31 -14.00
CA GLY A 167 5.50 -9.12 -12.80
C GLY A 167 5.84 -8.29 -11.56
N SER A 168 6.58 -7.19 -11.72
CA SER A 168 6.97 -6.28 -10.62
C SER A 168 5.92 -5.21 -10.30
N MET A 169 4.71 -5.26 -10.87
CA MET A 169 3.71 -4.18 -10.72
C MET A 169 3.35 -3.95 -9.25
N SER A 170 3.21 -5.00 -8.45
CA SER A 170 2.95 -4.86 -7.01
C SER A 170 4.10 -4.19 -6.26
N ASP A 171 5.35 -4.44 -6.68
CA ASP A 171 6.51 -3.82 -6.05
C ASP A 171 6.56 -2.34 -6.38
N MET A 172 6.25 -1.99 -7.64
CA MET A 172 6.18 -0.59 -8.10
C MET A 172 5.10 0.21 -7.37
N GLU A 173 3.94 -0.39 -7.07
CA GLU A 173 2.89 0.26 -6.26
C GLU A 173 3.42 0.68 -4.87
N LEU A 174 4.14 -0.23 -4.21
CA LEU A 174 4.73 0.03 -2.90
C LEU A 174 5.87 1.06 -2.97
N GLN A 175 6.71 0.97 -4.00
CA GLN A 175 7.82 1.92 -4.19
C GLN A 175 7.33 3.34 -4.47
N GLN A 176 6.23 3.49 -5.20
CA GLN A 176 5.62 4.81 -5.41
C GLN A 176 5.27 5.48 -4.09
N LEU A 177 4.65 4.75 -3.16
CA LEU A 177 4.31 5.28 -1.84
C LEU A 177 5.57 5.72 -1.08
N ARG A 178 6.62 4.89 -1.06
CA ARG A 178 7.86 5.19 -0.33
C ARG A 178 8.62 6.38 -0.90
N MET A 179 8.69 6.53 -2.23
CA MET A 179 9.26 7.72 -2.86
C MET A 179 8.50 8.97 -2.45
N MET A 180 7.17 8.93 -2.48
CA MET A 180 6.35 10.07 -2.06
C MET A 180 6.55 10.42 -0.58
N THR A 181 6.75 9.42 0.28
CA THR A 181 7.09 9.64 1.69
C THR A 181 8.42 10.38 1.84
N ILE A 182 9.50 9.93 1.19
CA ILE A 182 10.82 10.58 1.22
C ILE A 182 10.72 12.03 0.71
N ILE A 183 10.02 12.25 -0.41
CA ILE A 183 9.84 13.59 -0.98
C ILE A 183 9.06 14.49 -0.03
N ALA A 184 7.99 13.98 0.58
CA ALA A 184 7.13 14.76 1.45
C ALA A 184 7.81 15.17 2.76
N THR A 185 8.72 14.35 3.31
CA THR A 185 9.49 14.72 4.51
C THR A 185 10.62 15.70 4.22
N GLY A 186 11.09 15.74 2.96
CA GLY A 186 12.26 16.54 2.57
C GLY A 186 13.57 16.04 3.18
N GLN A 187 13.55 14.90 3.88
CA GLN A 187 14.73 14.28 4.47
C GLN A 187 15.43 13.44 3.41
N ARG A 188 16.67 13.82 3.08
CA ARG A 188 17.47 13.13 2.07
C ARG A 188 18.20 11.94 2.72
N PRO A 189 18.03 10.73 2.18
CA PRO A 189 18.86 9.59 2.58
C PRO A 189 20.34 9.84 2.25
N GLU A 190 21.26 9.41 3.11
CA GLU A 190 22.69 9.66 2.99
C GLU A 190 23.27 9.12 1.66
N ARG A 191 22.77 7.96 1.23
CA ARG A 191 23.15 7.30 -0.04
C ARG A 191 22.52 7.92 -1.29
N HIS A 192 21.57 8.84 -1.14
CA HIS A 192 20.91 9.51 -2.27
C HIS A 192 21.62 10.81 -2.66
N ALA A 193 22.42 10.77 -3.72
CA ALA A 193 23.03 11.96 -4.30
C ALA A 193 22.10 12.59 -5.35
N GLY A 194 21.31 13.60 -4.95
CA GLY A 194 20.51 14.33 -5.93
C GLY A 194 19.33 15.13 -5.38
N PRO A 195 18.51 15.71 -6.28
CA PRO A 195 17.23 16.29 -5.89
C PRO A 195 16.29 15.20 -5.39
N LEU A 196 15.37 15.55 -4.50
CA LEU A 196 14.30 14.65 -4.05
C LEU A 196 13.14 14.70 -5.05
N THR A 197 13.38 14.10 -6.22
CA THR A 197 12.35 13.84 -7.24
C THR A 197 12.19 12.34 -7.44
N VAL A 198 11.04 11.95 -7.99
CA VAL A 198 10.75 10.53 -8.29
C VAL A 198 11.82 9.97 -9.23
N GLU A 199 12.16 10.69 -10.28
CA GLU A 199 13.14 10.25 -11.29
C GLU A 199 14.52 10.03 -10.67
N ALA A 200 14.98 10.96 -9.83
CA ALA A 200 16.29 10.85 -9.19
C ALA A 200 16.34 9.69 -8.18
N LEU A 201 15.26 9.47 -7.43
CA LEU A 201 15.15 8.36 -6.48
C LEU A 201 15.14 7.01 -7.21
N ILE A 202 14.38 6.89 -8.31
CA ILE A 202 14.39 5.69 -9.16
C ILE A 202 15.80 5.40 -9.67
N GLU A 203 16.48 6.41 -10.22
CA GLU A 203 17.83 6.23 -10.78
C GLU A 203 18.83 5.79 -9.71
N SER A 204 18.83 6.46 -8.55
CA SER A 204 19.77 6.17 -7.47
C SER A 204 19.56 4.77 -6.89
N THR A 205 18.30 4.40 -6.63
CA THR A 205 17.97 3.11 -6.01
C THR A 205 18.11 1.94 -6.97
N ARG A 206 17.84 2.14 -8.27
CA ARG A 206 18.14 1.13 -9.29
C ARG A 206 19.64 0.94 -9.48
N THR A 207 20.42 2.02 -9.52
CA THR A 207 21.88 1.95 -9.60
C THR A 207 22.46 1.20 -8.41
N GLU A 208 21.94 1.46 -7.20
CA GLU A 208 22.38 0.75 -6.00
C GLU A 208 21.97 -0.74 -6.02
N ALA A 209 20.74 -1.06 -6.44
CA ALA A 209 20.30 -2.44 -6.60
C ALA A 209 21.15 -3.19 -7.65
N GLU A 210 21.50 -2.53 -8.76
CA GLU A 210 22.41 -3.07 -9.76
C GLU A 210 23.79 -3.37 -9.18
N LEU A 211 24.39 -2.41 -8.48
CA LEU A 211 25.70 -2.59 -7.85
C LEU A 211 25.68 -3.75 -6.85
N LEU A 212 24.66 -3.78 -5.99
CA LEU A 212 24.44 -4.82 -4.98
C LEU A 212 24.38 -6.20 -5.63
N LEU A 213 23.52 -6.39 -6.63
CA LEU A 213 23.38 -7.68 -7.30
C LEU A 213 24.64 -8.09 -8.08
N THR A 214 25.43 -7.12 -8.56
CA THR A 214 26.73 -7.41 -9.19
C THR A 214 27.78 -7.86 -8.17
N GLN A 215 27.86 -7.19 -7.02
CA GLN A 215 28.80 -7.53 -5.94
C GLN A 215 28.46 -8.88 -5.28
N HIS A 216 27.18 -9.23 -5.25
CA HIS A 216 26.67 -10.44 -4.60
C HIS A 216 26.11 -11.48 -5.59
N ALA A 217 26.66 -11.53 -6.81
CA ALA A 217 26.18 -12.43 -7.87
C ALA A 217 26.19 -13.91 -7.47
N VAL A 218 27.21 -14.35 -6.71
CA VAL A 218 27.31 -15.74 -6.22
C VAL A 218 26.18 -16.06 -5.22
N ALA A 219 25.87 -15.15 -4.31
CA ALA A 219 24.76 -15.31 -3.37
C ALA A 219 23.41 -15.36 -4.11
N HIS A 220 23.25 -14.50 -5.12
CA HIS A 220 22.05 -14.45 -5.96
C HIS A 220 21.80 -15.78 -6.68
N GLU A 221 22.84 -16.35 -7.31
CA GLU A 221 22.75 -17.64 -7.99
C GLU A 221 22.39 -18.78 -7.02
N ARG A 222 23.05 -18.85 -5.86
CA ARG A 222 22.80 -19.92 -4.89
C ARG A 222 21.42 -19.86 -4.25
N ILE A 223 20.93 -18.66 -3.94
CA ILE A 223 19.58 -18.49 -3.42
C ILE A 223 18.56 -18.84 -4.52
N THR A 224 18.84 -18.50 -5.79
CA THR A 224 18.01 -18.92 -6.93
C THR A 224 17.92 -20.44 -7.00
N GLU A 225 19.05 -21.15 -6.96
CA GLU A 225 19.09 -22.62 -6.95
C GLU A 225 18.34 -23.21 -5.74
N GLY A 226 18.57 -22.65 -4.54
CA GLY A 226 17.87 -23.05 -3.32
C GLY A 226 16.36 -22.91 -3.47
N LEU A 227 15.88 -21.80 -4.01
CA LEU A 227 14.45 -21.57 -4.24
C LEU A 227 13.86 -22.49 -5.31
N ILE A 228 14.60 -22.85 -6.36
CA ILE A 228 14.16 -23.83 -7.37
C ILE A 228 13.92 -25.20 -6.73
N VAL A 229 14.80 -25.62 -5.81
CA VAL A 229 14.74 -26.92 -5.14
C VAL A 229 13.70 -26.92 -4.02
N ASP A 230 13.82 -26.00 -3.08
CA ASP A 230 13.08 -26.04 -1.80
C ASP A 230 11.76 -25.27 -1.85
N ARG A 231 11.58 -24.37 -2.83
CA ARG A 231 10.42 -23.47 -3.02
C ARG A 231 10.15 -22.47 -1.91
N ALA A 232 10.70 -22.68 -0.72
CA ALA A 232 10.65 -21.74 0.38
C ALA A 232 11.95 -21.85 1.19
N LEU A 233 12.51 -20.71 1.55
CA LEU A 233 13.73 -20.58 2.36
C LEU A 233 13.45 -19.64 3.53
N ASN A 234 13.90 -20.04 4.72
CA ASN A 234 13.84 -19.21 5.92
C ASN A 234 15.10 -18.34 6.07
N ASP A 235 15.09 -17.43 7.04
CA ASP A 235 16.17 -16.45 7.27
C ASP A 235 17.53 -17.11 7.44
N GLN A 236 17.61 -18.14 8.30
CA GLN A 236 18.86 -18.88 8.52
C GLN A 236 19.40 -19.45 7.21
N ARG A 237 18.56 -20.14 6.43
CA ARG A 237 19.01 -20.78 5.19
C ARG A 237 19.43 -19.77 4.13
N LEU A 238 18.72 -18.64 4.03
CA LEU A 238 19.06 -17.56 3.12
C LEU A 238 20.42 -16.95 3.47
N ARG A 239 20.69 -16.70 4.75
CA ARG A 239 21.98 -16.18 5.22
C ARG A 239 23.13 -17.16 4.98
N GLU A 240 22.94 -18.45 5.26
CA GLU A 240 23.93 -19.49 4.94
C GLU A 240 24.30 -19.48 3.45
N LEU A 241 23.30 -19.37 2.57
CA LEU A 241 23.53 -19.32 1.12
C LEU A 241 24.23 -18.03 0.69
N ALA A 242 24.00 -16.91 1.39
CA ALA A 242 24.64 -15.62 1.12
C ALA A 242 26.08 -15.52 1.65
N GLU A 243 26.39 -16.10 2.81
CA GLU A 243 27.68 -15.94 3.53
C GLU A 243 28.81 -16.85 3.04
N SER A 244 28.51 -17.90 2.29
CA SER A 244 29.43 -18.98 1.92
C SER A 244 30.61 -18.61 1.00
N VAL A 245 31.07 -17.36 0.99
CA VAL A 245 32.11 -16.84 0.09
C VAL A 245 33.42 -16.48 0.83
N ASN A 246 33.57 -16.85 2.11
CA ASN A 246 34.81 -16.63 2.88
C ASN A 246 35.63 -17.89 3.20
N HIS A 247 35.46 -19.00 2.45
CA HIS A 247 36.27 -20.21 2.61
C HIS A 247 36.86 -20.70 1.29
#